data_AF-A0A6P8KLG8-F1
#
_entry.id   AF-A0A6P8KLG8-F1
#
_cell.length_a   1.000
_cell.length_b   1.000
_cell.length_c   1.000
_cell.angle_alpha   90.00
_cell.angle_beta   90.00
_cell.angle_gamma   90.00
#
_symmetry.space_group_name_H-M   'P 1'
#
loop_
_entity.id
_entity.type
_entity.pdbx_description
1 polymer ?
#
loop_
_entity_poly.entity_id
_entity_poly.type
_entity_poly.pdbx_seq_one_letter_code
_entity_poly.pdbx_strand_id
1 'polypeptide(L)'
;MWRSWAALRLFEKQSVCLVLGQRMVAIATVAGKRRRVRRKSVQEEQVRWWEEEKRADGVKWSTLEHKGPVFAPRYERVPRNVRFYYDGKPLELSEETEEAATFYAKMLNHDYCTKEVFNNNFFKDFRKSMTPREREIIKDFRKCGFQEMFNYFQAESEKRKAASKEEKLIKKNENEALMKEFGFCMIDGHKEKIGNFRLEPPGLFRGRGEHPKMGMIKRRIHASDVSINCGKDSKVPSPPPGSRWKEVRHDNTVTWLASWIENVQGQVKYIMLNPSSKLKGEKDHIKYETARRLDKVIDKIRATYRDEWKSKEMRVRQRAVALYFIDKLALRAGNEKDEDQADTVGCCSLRVEHVQLHKELNGKENVVVFDFPGKDSIRYYNEVEVEKRVFKNLELFMEHKKEGDDLFDRLNTQVLNEHLKELMEGLTAKVFRTYNASKTLQSQLDLLTDPSATVPEKLLAYNRANRAVAILCNHQRSVPKSHEKSMENLKEKIKAKREAIEKCESEYNSRDEKKGKQLDRLRDQLKKLELQETDRDENKTIALGTSKLNYLDPRISVAWCKKNDVPIEKIFNKTQRTKFLWAVHMADENYRF
;
A
#
# COMPACT_ATOMS: atom_id res chain seq x y z
N MET A 1 49.52 -34.87 12.83
CA MET A 1 49.19 -34.84 11.39
C MET A 1 47.93 -33.99 11.07
N TRP A 2 47.68 -32.89 11.80
CA TRP A 2 46.48 -32.03 11.67
C TRP A 2 46.83 -30.53 11.79
N ARG A 3 47.95 -30.11 11.16
CA ARG A 3 48.35 -28.70 11.11
C ARG A 3 48.81 -28.21 9.74
N SER A 4 48.68 -29.01 8.68
CA SER A 4 49.20 -28.66 7.34
C SER A 4 48.12 -28.33 6.30
N TRP A 5 46.83 -28.50 6.59
CA TRP A 5 45.74 -28.20 5.64
C TRP A 5 45.17 -26.77 5.75
N ALA A 6 45.52 -26.01 6.79
CA ALA A 6 45.05 -24.63 6.98
C ALA A 6 45.92 -23.60 6.22
N ALA A 7 47.17 -23.92 5.90
CA ALA A 7 48.10 -23.01 5.23
C ALA A 7 47.87 -22.91 3.70
N LEU A 8 47.39 -23.96 3.05
CA LEU A 8 47.17 -23.94 1.59
C LEU A 8 45.95 -23.10 1.16
N ARG A 9 44.91 -22.95 1.99
CA ARG A 9 43.71 -22.16 1.63
C ARG A 9 43.86 -20.64 1.80
N LEU A 10 44.89 -20.19 2.50
CA LEU A 10 45.21 -18.77 2.66
C LEU A 10 46.03 -18.22 1.47
N PHE A 11 46.90 -19.05 0.87
CA PHE A 11 47.71 -18.66 -0.29
C PHE A 11 46.90 -18.57 -1.61
N GLU A 12 45.84 -19.37 -1.76
CA GLU A 12 44.96 -19.33 -2.94
C GLU A 12 44.02 -18.11 -2.95
N LYS A 13 43.62 -17.60 -1.77
CA LYS A 13 42.77 -16.39 -1.66
C LYS A 13 43.57 -15.09 -1.82
N GLN A 14 44.85 -15.05 -1.44
CA GLN A 14 45.70 -13.88 -1.62
C GLN A 14 46.19 -13.71 -3.06
N SER A 15 46.45 -14.81 -3.78
CA SER A 15 46.93 -14.75 -5.17
C SER A 15 45.85 -14.27 -6.16
N VAL A 16 44.57 -14.59 -5.94
CA VAL A 16 43.46 -14.11 -6.80
C VAL A 16 43.15 -12.62 -6.58
N CYS A 17 43.42 -12.09 -5.38
CA CYS A 17 43.26 -10.66 -5.10
C CYS A 17 44.36 -9.78 -5.73
N LEU A 18 45.61 -10.27 -5.82
CA LEU A 18 46.70 -9.52 -6.45
C LEU A 18 46.60 -9.46 -7.98
N VAL A 19 46.11 -10.53 -8.64
CA VAL A 19 45.98 -10.56 -10.11
C VAL A 19 44.85 -9.66 -10.63
N LEU A 20 43.81 -9.41 -9.82
CA LEU A 20 42.74 -8.47 -10.16
C LEU A 20 43.08 -7.01 -9.81
N GLY A 21 43.94 -6.78 -8.80
CA GLY A 21 44.40 -5.45 -8.40
C GLY A 21 45.38 -4.80 -9.38
N GLN A 22 46.29 -5.57 -9.99
CA GLN A 22 47.30 -5.02 -10.92
C GLN A 22 46.78 -4.74 -12.34
N ARG A 23 45.62 -5.29 -12.72
CA ARG A 23 44.98 -4.95 -14.02
C ARG A 23 44.14 -3.67 -14.01
N MET A 24 43.84 -3.08 -12.84
CA MET A 24 43.08 -1.83 -12.75
C MET A 24 43.93 -0.55 -12.67
N VAL A 25 45.25 -0.66 -12.49
CA VAL A 25 46.13 0.52 -12.33
C VAL A 25 46.73 1.01 -13.66
N ALA A 26 46.64 0.23 -14.75
CA ALA A 26 47.22 0.57 -16.05
C ALA A 26 46.25 1.23 -17.07
N ILE A 27 45.11 1.79 -16.63
CA ILE A 27 44.19 2.55 -17.52
C ILE A 27 43.83 3.90 -16.89
N ALA A 28 44.83 4.61 -16.38
CA ALA A 28 44.64 5.93 -15.77
C ALA A 28 45.72 6.94 -16.21
N THR A 29 46.04 7.02 -17.50
CA THR A 29 46.86 8.11 -18.07
C THR A 29 46.67 8.22 -19.58
N VAL A 30 45.47 8.60 -20.06
CA VAL A 30 45.34 9.37 -21.31
C VAL A 30 44.13 10.29 -21.19
N ALA A 31 44.41 11.59 -21.06
CA ALA A 31 43.42 12.65 -21.18
C ALA A 31 42.94 12.76 -22.63
N GLY A 32 41.63 12.63 -22.87
CA GLY A 32 41.05 12.77 -24.21
C GLY A 32 39.52 12.70 -24.21
N LYS A 33 38.89 13.83 -24.54
CA LYS A 33 37.46 14.07 -24.86
C LYS A 33 36.53 12.84 -24.81
N ARG A 34 35.75 12.69 -23.72
CA ARG A 34 34.63 11.72 -23.66
C ARG A 34 33.42 12.22 -24.46
N ARG A 35 33.33 11.74 -25.70
CA ARG A 35 32.07 11.62 -26.46
C ARG A 35 31.10 10.74 -25.66
N ARG A 36 29.91 11.25 -25.36
CA ARG A 36 28.88 10.57 -24.56
C ARG A 36 28.28 9.42 -25.39
N VAL A 37 28.91 8.24 -25.34
CA VAL A 37 28.35 7.02 -25.91
C VAL A 37 27.08 6.67 -25.13
N ARG A 38 25.91 6.86 -25.76
CA ARG A 38 24.64 6.31 -25.29
C ARG A 38 24.83 4.79 -25.14
N ARG A 39 24.87 4.28 -23.91
CA ARG A 39 24.60 2.85 -23.66
C ARG A 39 23.21 2.58 -24.23
N LYS A 40 23.11 1.89 -25.37
CA LYS A 40 21.88 1.22 -25.79
C LYS A 40 21.53 0.29 -24.64
N SER A 41 20.51 0.65 -23.87
CA SER A 41 19.85 -0.33 -23.01
C SER A 41 19.23 -1.33 -23.97
N VAL A 42 19.59 -2.60 -23.82
CA VAL A 42 18.76 -3.68 -24.36
C VAL A 42 17.41 -3.48 -23.68
N GLN A 43 16.43 -2.94 -24.40
CA GLN A 43 15.05 -2.99 -23.96
C GLN A 43 14.72 -4.48 -23.90
N GLU A 44 14.68 -5.06 -22.69
CA GLU A 44 14.05 -6.36 -22.50
C GLU A 44 12.68 -6.28 -23.18
N GLU A 45 12.44 -7.18 -24.13
CA GLU A 45 11.23 -7.19 -24.96
C GLU A 45 10.01 -7.22 -24.04
N GLN A 46 9.25 -6.12 -24.08
CA GLN A 46 8.21 -5.86 -23.10
C GLN A 46 6.95 -6.62 -23.52
N VAL A 47 6.63 -7.70 -22.81
CA VAL A 47 5.49 -8.58 -23.08
C VAL A 47 4.20 -7.75 -23.10
N ARG A 48 3.60 -7.63 -24.30
CA ARG A 48 2.33 -6.93 -24.52
C ARG A 48 1.18 -7.89 -24.33
N TRP A 49 1.02 -8.38 -23.11
CA TRP A 49 0.03 -9.40 -22.78
C TRP A 49 -1.41 -9.01 -23.13
N TRP A 50 -1.71 -7.72 -23.29
CA TRP A 50 -3.02 -7.21 -23.70
C TRP A 50 -3.32 -7.40 -25.20
N GLU A 51 -2.33 -7.79 -25.99
CA GLU A 51 -2.46 -8.16 -27.42
C GLU A 51 -2.56 -9.70 -27.60
N GLU A 52 -2.38 -10.48 -26.54
CA GLU A 52 -2.45 -11.94 -26.58
C GLU A 52 -3.89 -12.46 -26.42
N GLU A 53 -4.13 -13.67 -26.92
CA GLU A 53 -5.42 -14.34 -26.75
C GLU A 53 -5.74 -14.62 -25.27
N LYS A 54 -7.03 -14.48 -24.94
CA LYS A 54 -7.52 -14.78 -23.60
C LYS A 54 -7.48 -16.28 -23.35
N ARG A 55 -7.03 -16.66 -22.15
CA ARG A 55 -7.04 -18.06 -21.72
C ARG A 55 -8.43 -18.54 -21.33
N ALA A 56 -8.62 -19.84 -21.42
CA ALA A 56 -9.78 -20.55 -20.88
C ALA A 56 -9.92 -20.29 -19.37
N ASP A 57 -11.16 -20.25 -18.89
CA ASP A 57 -11.46 -19.99 -17.49
C ASP A 57 -10.88 -21.08 -16.56
N GLY A 58 -10.52 -20.69 -15.34
CA GLY A 58 -9.97 -21.59 -14.32
C GLY A 58 -8.44 -21.73 -14.34
N VAL A 59 -7.81 -21.98 -15.50
CA VAL A 59 -6.34 -22.18 -15.58
C VAL A 59 -5.60 -20.84 -15.60
N LYS A 60 -4.59 -20.67 -14.74
CA LYS A 60 -3.81 -19.43 -14.61
C LYS A 60 -2.46 -19.51 -15.30
N TRP A 61 -1.86 -20.68 -15.40
CA TRP A 61 -0.57 -20.90 -16.06
C TRP A 61 -0.44 -22.36 -16.52
N SER A 62 0.42 -22.60 -17.49
CA SER A 62 0.80 -23.92 -17.97
C SER A 62 2.18 -24.31 -17.45
N THR A 63 3.13 -23.37 -17.44
CA THR A 63 4.46 -23.55 -16.85
C THR A 63 4.75 -22.45 -15.82
N LEU A 64 5.40 -22.84 -14.72
CA LEU A 64 5.79 -21.92 -13.65
C LEU A 64 7.08 -22.40 -12.98
N GLU A 65 8.18 -21.66 -13.14
CA GLU A 65 9.46 -21.93 -12.47
C GLU A 65 9.93 -20.69 -11.70
N HIS A 66 10.40 -20.88 -10.47
CA HIS A 66 10.97 -19.82 -9.64
C HIS A 66 12.03 -20.38 -8.69
N LYS A 67 12.77 -19.52 -7.98
CA LYS A 67 13.84 -19.91 -7.04
C LYS A 67 13.40 -20.05 -5.58
N GLY A 68 12.10 -20.01 -5.31
CA GLY A 68 11.55 -19.99 -3.95
C GLY A 68 11.70 -18.63 -3.24
N PRO A 69 11.32 -18.54 -1.96
CA PRO A 69 11.45 -17.33 -1.16
C PRO A 69 12.87 -17.06 -0.67
N VAL A 70 13.15 -15.80 -0.34
CA VAL A 70 14.32 -15.40 0.46
C VAL A 70 13.91 -15.28 1.92
N PHE A 71 14.55 -16.07 2.79
CA PHE A 71 14.33 -16.03 4.24
C PHE A 71 14.90 -14.77 4.87
N ALA A 72 14.30 -14.35 5.99
CA ALA A 72 14.87 -13.28 6.80
C ALA A 72 16.25 -13.71 7.34
N PRO A 73 17.25 -12.79 7.40
CA PRO A 73 18.55 -13.08 7.99
C PRO A 73 18.42 -13.66 9.41
N ARG A 74 19.36 -14.52 9.79
CA ARG A 74 19.45 -15.02 11.17
C ARG A 74 19.67 -13.86 12.14
N TYR A 75 19.22 -14.04 13.37
CA TYR A 75 19.46 -13.04 14.40
C TYR A 75 20.96 -12.93 14.70
N GLU A 76 21.43 -11.69 14.88
CA GLU A 76 22.77 -11.37 15.32
C GLU A 76 22.65 -10.73 16.71
N ARG A 77 23.25 -11.37 17.71
CA ARG A 77 23.21 -10.91 19.10
C ARG A 77 23.76 -9.49 19.24
N VAL A 78 23.21 -8.73 20.18
CA VAL A 78 23.76 -7.40 20.49
C VAL A 78 25.17 -7.54 21.09
N PRO A 79 26.05 -6.52 20.93
CA PRO A 79 27.35 -6.52 21.58
C PRO A 79 27.22 -6.72 23.10
N ARG A 80 28.15 -7.45 23.73
CA ARG A 80 28.09 -7.78 25.18
C ARG A 80 27.99 -6.56 26.12
N ASN A 81 28.42 -5.39 25.64
CA ASN A 81 28.31 -4.13 26.37
C ASN A 81 26.92 -3.48 26.27
N VAL A 82 25.98 -4.02 25.49
CA VAL A 82 24.58 -3.57 25.40
C VAL A 82 23.74 -4.55 26.22
N ARG A 83 23.17 -4.10 27.33
CA ARG A 83 22.53 -5.00 28.30
C ARG A 83 21.03 -4.81 28.35
N PHE A 84 20.34 -5.90 28.70
CA PHE A 84 18.98 -5.87 29.20
C PHE A 84 19.01 -5.76 30.73
N TYR A 85 18.10 -4.98 31.30
CA TYR A 85 17.98 -4.83 32.75
C TYR A 85 16.68 -5.43 33.26
N TYR A 86 16.73 -6.06 34.43
CA TYR A 86 15.55 -6.44 35.19
C TYR A 86 15.69 -5.97 36.63
N ASP A 87 14.72 -5.18 37.11
CA ASP A 87 14.72 -4.59 38.45
C ASP A 87 16.01 -3.79 38.75
N GLY A 88 16.47 -3.02 37.75
CA GLY A 88 17.70 -2.22 37.83
C GLY A 88 19.01 -3.01 37.71
N LYS A 89 18.96 -4.35 37.63
CA LYS A 89 20.16 -5.20 37.50
C LYS A 89 20.35 -5.72 36.08
N PRO A 90 21.57 -5.74 35.53
CA PRO A 90 21.81 -6.31 34.21
C PRO A 90 21.56 -7.82 34.23
N LEU A 91 20.85 -8.31 33.23
CA LEU A 91 20.52 -9.72 33.05
C LEU A 91 20.89 -10.15 31.62
N GLU A 92 21.77 -11.14 31.51
CA GLU A 92 22.10 -11.74 30.21
C GLU A 92 20.99 -12.70 29.78
N LEU A 93 20.43 -12.44 28.61
CA LEU A 93 19.36 -13.25 28.01
C LEU A 93 19.94 -14.35 27.13
N SER A 94 19.20 -15.43 26.93
CA SER A 94 19.42 -16.41 25.88
C SER A 94 19.15 -15.80 24.50
N GLU A 95 19.67 -16.40 23.43
CA GLU A 95 19.58 -15.82 22.07
C GLU A 95 18.13 -15.58 21.62
N GLU A 96 17.23 -16.53 21.89
CA GLU A 96 15.82 -16.43 21.51
C GLU A 96 15.09 -15.32 22.31
N THR A 97 15.33 -15.26 23.62
CA THR A 97 14.80 -14.19 24.48
C THR A 97 15.37 -12.84 24.11
N GLU A 98 16.67 -12.76 23.79
CA GLU A 98 17.30 -11.51 23.36
C GLU A 98 16.69 -11.01 22.05
N GLU A 99 16.51 -11.87 21.03
CA GLU A 99 15.86 -11.50 19.77
C GLU A 99 14.48 -10.87 20.03
N ALA A 100 13.66 -11.54 20.86
CA ALA A 100 12.34 -11.07 21.25
C ALA A 100 12.39 -9.71 21.99
N ALA A 101 13.34 -9.53 22.92
CA ALA A 101 13.56 -8.26 23.61
C ALA A 101 13.94 -7.14 22.64
N THR A 102 14.72 -7.42 21.58
CA THR A 102 15.05 -6.40 20.58
C THR A 102 13.84 -5.85 19.84
N PHE A 103 12.78 -6.65 19.67
CA PHE A 103 11.58 -6.20 18.96
C PHE A 103 10.89 -5.07 19.71
N TYR A 104 10.76 -5.22 21.03
CA TYR A 104 10.21 -4.19 21.90
C TYR A 104 11.18 -3.02 22.05
N ALA A 105 12.47 -3.29 22.26
CA ALA A 105 13.50 -2.26 22.42
C ALA A 105 13.52 -1.29 21.21
N LYS A 106 13.46 -1.78 19.97
CA LYS A 106 13.40 -0.95 18.75
C LYS A 106 12.16 -0.04 18.67
N MET A 107 11.15 -0.29 19.50
CA MET A 107 9.88 0.42 19.50
C MET A 107 9.63 1.23 20.77
N LEU A 108 10.58 1.29 21.72
CA LEU A 108 10.37 1.81 23.08
C LEU A 108 9.62 3.15 23.15
N ASN A 109 9.91 4.08 22.22
CA ASN A 109 9.32 5.42 22.17
C ASN A 109 8.16 5.56 21.16
N HIS A 110 7.61 4.44 20.67
CA HIS A 110 6.49 4.45 19.75
C HIS A 110 5.16 4.44 20.51
N ASP A 111 4.14 5.13 20.00
CA ASP A 111 2.74 5.16 20.49
C ASP A 111 2.09 3.78 20.73
N TYR A 112 2.68 2.67 20.28
CA TYR A 112 2.18 1.32 20.61
C TYR A 112 2.63 0.90 22.01
N CYS A 113 3.84 1.27 22.43
CA CYS A 113 4.40 0.93 23.73
C CYS A 113 3.73 1.67 24.90
N THR A 114 2.89 2.67 24.62
CA THR A 114 2.04 3.33 25.61
C THR A 114 0.72 2.59 25.83
N LYS A 115 0.36 1.63 24.95
CA LYS A 115 -0.91 0.89 25.03
C LYS A 115 -0.76 -0.35 25.91
N GLU A 116 -1.67 -0.49 26.85
CA GLU A 116 -1.67 -1.62 27.80
C GLU A 116 -1.82 -2.97 27.09
N VAL A 117 -2.78 -3.08 26.15
CA VAL A 117 -3.01 -4.30 25.34
C VAL A 117 -1.73 -4.72 24.61
N PHE A 118 -0.98 -3.77 24.05
CA PHE A 118 0.28 -4.04 23.36
C PHE A 118 1.32 -4.62 24.31
N ASN A 119 1.50 -4.01 25.48
CA ASN A 119 2.48 -4.41 26.48
C ASN A 119 2.13 -5.77 27.10
N ASN A 120 0.86 -6.00 27.40
CA ASN A 120 0.36 -7.27 27.95
C ASN A 120 0.55 -8.42 26.96
N ASN A 121 0.20 -8.23 25.69
CA ASN A 121 0.40 -9.23 24.65
C ASN A 121 1.88 -9.51 24.37
N PHE A 122 2.69 -8.44 24.27
CA PHE A 122 4.13 -8.59 24.13
C PHE A 122 4.70 -9.40 25.29
N PHE A 123 4.41 -9.03 26.54
CA PHE A 123 4.98 -9.70 27.70
C PHE A 123 4.56 -11.17 27.77
N LYS A 124 3.30 -11.48 27.44
CA LYS A 124 2.80 -12.86 27.35
C LYS A 124 3.61 -13.71 26.38
N ASP A 125 3.90 -13.18 25.18
CA ASP A 125 4.68 -13.90 24.16
C ASP A 125 6.18 -13.88 24.44
N PHE A 126 6.71 -12.78 24.99
CA PHE A 126 8.10 -12.65 25.43
C PHE A 126 8.44 -13.67 26.52
N ARG A 127 7.51 -13.95 27.43
CA ARG A 127 7.68 -15.05 28.40
C ARG A 127 7.79 -16.41 27.72
N LYS A 128 7.22 -16.63 26.54
CA LYS A 128 7.30 -17.93 25.84
C LYS A 128 8.67 -18.19 25.25
N SER A 129 9.41 -17.17 24.83
CA SER A 129 10.79 -17.31 24.34
C SER A 129 11.81 -17.56 25.47
N MET A 130 11.42 -17.32 26.73
CA MET A 130 12.30 -17.49 27.89
C MET A 130 12.59 -18.96 28.21
N THR A 131 13.86 -19.22 28.54
CA THR A 131 14.27 -20.42 29.29
C THR A 131 13.55 -20.49 30.64
N PRO A 132 13.48 -21.67 31.29
CA PRO A 132 12.88 -21.81 32.62
C PRO A 132 13.45 -20.82 33.64
N ARG A 133 14.78 -20.67 33.67
CA ARG A 133 15.49 -19.74 34.58
C ARG A 133 15.13 -18.28 34.34
N GLU A 134 15.12 -17.83 33.08
CA GLU A 134 14.71 -16.44 32.76
C GLU A 134 13.26 -16.17 33.17
N ARG A 135 12.38 -17.15 32.96
CA ARG A 135 10.94 -17.07 33.27
C ARG A 135 10.65 -16.99 34.77
N GLU A 136 11.51 -17.58 35.59
CA GLU A 136 11.49 -17.46 37.05
C GLU A 136 11.95 -16.09 37.53
N ILE A 137 12.93 -15.47 36.86
CA ILE A 137 13.47 -14.16 37.24
C ILE A 137 12.53 -13.04 36.77
N ILE A 138 12.26 -13.00 35.47
CA ILE A 138 11.49 -11.95 34.82
C ILE A 138 10.03 -12.25 35.05
N LYS A 139 9.34 -11.57 35.97
CA LYS A 139 7.92 -11.80 36.32
C LYS A 139 7.02 -10.60 36.06
N ASP A 140 7.56 -9.38 36.18
CA ASP A 140 6.83 -8.13 35.97
C ASP A 140 7.41 -7.37 34.78
N PHE A 141 6.55 -7.06 33.81
CA PHE A 141 6.92 -6.26 32.64
C PHE A 141 7.48 -4.88 33.02
N ARG A 142 6.94 -4.24 34.07
CA ARG A 142 7.35 -2.89 34.50
C ARG A 142 8.79 -2.85 35.03
N LYS A 143 9.32 -3.99 35.44
CA LYS A 143 10.72 -4.14 35.89
C LYS A 143 11.70 -4.37 34.73
N CYS A 144 11.21 -4.55 33.50
CA CYS A 144 12.04 -4.77 32.32
C CYS A 144 12.60 -3.44 31.79
N GLY A 145 13.93 -3.33 31.71
CA GLY A 145 14.64 -2.18 31.19
C GLY A 145 15.20 -2.43 29.79
N PHE A 146 14.64 -1.75 28.80
CA PHE A 146 15.02 -1.85 27.37
C PHE A 146 15.85 -0.66 26.86
N GLN A 147 16.12 0.33 27.72
CA GLN A 147 16.66 1.63 27.30
C GLN A 147 18.03 1.53 26.61
N GLU A 148 18.94 0.72 27.15
CA GLU A 148 20.28 0.57 26.57
C GLU A 148 20.22 -0.09 25.18
N MET A 149 19.40 -1.14 25.02
CA MET A 149 19.12 -1.76 23.73
C MET A 149 18.49 -0.77 22.73
N PHE A 150 17.54 0.06 23.18
CA PHE A 150 16.95 1.10 22.35
C PHE A 150 18.01 2.10 21.87
N ASN A 151 18.85 2.61 22.77
CA ASN A 151 19.92 3.54 22.44
C ASN A 151 20.89 2.94 21.41
N TYR A 152 21.26 1.67 21.57
CA TYR A 152 22.07 0.94 20.59
C TYR A 152 21.41 0.91 19.20
N PHE A 153 20.14 0.55 19.09
CA PHE A 153 19.45 0.48 17.79
C PHE A 153 19.24 1.86 17.15
N GLN A 154 19.10 2.91 17.96
CA GLN A 154 19.07 4.30 17.47
C GLN A 154 20.42 4.69 16.87
N ALA A 155 21.53 4.42 17.59
CA ALA A 155 22.88 4.67 17.10
C ALA A 155 23.19 3.87 15.81
N GLU A 156 22.79 2.59 15.73
CA GLU A 156 22.94 1.78 14.51
C GLU A 156 22.11 2.33 13.34
N SER A 157 20.92 2.87 13.61
CA SER A 157 20.10 3.54 12.61
C SER A 157 20.79 4.80 12.05
N GLU A 158 21.38 5.61 12.92
CA GLU A 158 22.13 6.82 12.56
C GLU A 158 23.40 6.48 11.79
N LYS A 159 24.16 5.48 12.24
CA LYS A 159 25.33 4.96 11.54
C LYS A 159 24.99 4.50 10.12
N ARG A 160 23.88 3.78 9.94
CA ARG A 160 23.41 3.37 8.59
C ARG A 160 23.04 4.56 7.70
N LYS A 161 22.48 5.64 8.27
CA LYS A 161 22.17 6.87 7.52
C LYS A 161 23.44 7.62 7.15
N ALA A 162 24.41 7.69 8.06
CA ALA A 162 25.72 8.32 7.88
C ALA A 162 26.72 7.49 7.04
N ALA A 163 26.40 6.23 6.75
CA ALA A 163 27.26 5.32 5.98
C ALA A 163 27.81 5.94 4.69
N SER A 164 29.03 5.56 4.34
CA SER A 164 29.75 6.10 3.19
C SER A 164 29.06 5.75 1.86
N LYS A 165 29.40 6.47 0.78
CA LYS A 165 28.88 6.15 -0.55
C LYS A 165 29.27 4.72 -0.99
N GLU A 166 30.44 4.25 -0.57
CA GLU A 166 30.95 2.91 -0.89
C GLU A 166 30.17 1.82 -0.14
N GLU A 167 29.95 1.95 1.16
CA GLU A 167 29.16 1.00 1.95
C GLU A 167 27.71 0.91 1.46
N LYS A 168 27.12 2.05 1.09
CA LYS A 168 25.78 2.12 0.48
C LYS A 168 25.76 1.42 -0.89
N LEU A 169 26.83 1.52 -1.67
CA LEU A 169 26.96 0.84 -2.96
C LEU A 169 27.09 -0.68 -2.80
N ILE A 170 27.87 -1.16 -1.83
CA ILE A 170 28.00 -2.60 -1.52
C ILE A 170 26.63 -3.19 -1.19
N LYS A 171 25.91 -2.61 -0.23
CA LYS A 171 24.55 -3.07 0.15
C LYS A 171 23.55 -2.99 -1.01
N LYS A 172 23.70 -2.01 -1.89
CA LYS A 172 22.88 -1.89 -3.10
C LYS A 172 23.16 -3.05 -4.06
N ASN A 173 24.43 -3.36 -4.30
CA ASN A 173 24.84 -4.45 -5.19
C ASN A 173 24.40 -5.83 -4.66
N GLU A 174 24.50 -6.08 -3.35
CA GLU A 174 23.97 -7.28 -2.70
C GLU A 174 22.46 -7.42 -2.91
N ASN A 175 21.71 -6.32 -2.72
CA ASN A 175 20.27 -6.31 -2.97
C ASN A 175 19.92 -6.52 -4.46
N GLU A 176 20.71 -5.98 -5.38
CA GLU A 176 20.54 -6.19 -6.82
C GLU A 176 20.85 -7.63 -7.23
N ALA A 177 21.84 -8.27 -6.61
CA ALA A 177 22.13 -9.69 -6.83
C ALA A 177 20.96 -10.57 -6.37
N LEU A 178 20.45 -10.35 -5.15
CA LEU A 178 19.25 -11.05 -4.66
C LEU A 178 18.03 -10.82 -5.56
N MET A 179 17.83 -9.60 -6.04
CA MET A 179 16.73 -9.28 -6.96
C MET A 179 16.88 -10.00 -8.30
N LYS A 180 18.10 -10.12 -8.84
CA LYS A 180 18.36 -10.85 -10.10
C LYS A 180 18.09 -12.34 -9.95
N GLU A 181 18.43 -12.92 -8.80
CA GLU A 181 18.30 -14.36 -8.56
C GLU A 181 16.89 -14.77 -8.14
N PHE A 182 16.27 -14.07 -7.17
CA PHE A 182 14.99 -14.46 -6.57
C PHE A 182 13.83 -13.54 -6.93
N GLY A 183 14.11 -12.38 -7.55
CA GLY A 183 13.09 -11.37 -7.83
C GLY A 183 12.26 -11.63 -9.09
N PHE A 184 12.50 -12.74 -9.80
CA PHE A 184 11.83 -13.10 -11.04
C PHE A 184 11.44 -14.58 -11.05
N CYS A 185 10.38 -14.90 -11.79
CA CYS A 185 10.00 -16.26 -12.17
C CYS A 185 9.89 -16.35 -13.69
N MET A 186 9.91 -17.58 -14.21
CA MET A 186 9.49 -17.90 -15.56
C MET A 186 8.05 -18.42 -15.50
N ILE A 187 7.13 -17.77 -16.18
CA ILE A 187 5.73 -18.18 -16.26
C ILE A 187 5.32 -18.18 -17.73
N ASP A 188 4.94 -19.35 -18.25
CA ASP A 188 4.52 -19.55 -19.64
C ASP A 188 5.51 -18.98 -20.68
N GLY A 189 6.81 -19.18 -20.44
CA GLY A 189 7.87 -18.67 -21.31
C GLY A 189 8.27 -17.21 -21.06
N HIS A 190 7.53 -16.47 -20.23
CA HIS A 190 7.83 -15.08 -19.93
C HIS A 190 8.55 -14.92 -18.59
N LYS A 191 9.59 -14.08 -18.57
CA LYS A 191 10.27 -13.68 -17.34
C LYS A 191 9.50 -12.56 -16.66
N GLU A 192 8.86 -12.86 -15.53
CA GLU A 192 8.06 -11.89 -14.80
C GLU A 192 8.61 -11.59 -13.41
N LYS A 193 8.43 -10.34 -12.98
CA LYS A 193 8.89 -9.86 -11.68
C LYS A 193 7.98 -10.38 -10.56
N ILE A 194 8.57 -10.86 -9.47
CA ILE A 194 7.86 -11.25 -8.25
C ILE A 194 7.64 -10.00 -7.38
N GLY A 195 6.44 -9.87 -6.80
CA GLY A 195 6.06 -8.72 -5.97
C GLY A 195 6.81 -8.67 -4.64
N ASN A 196 6.76 -9.77 -3.88
CA ASN A 196 7.28 -9.89 -2.52
C ASN A 196 8.02 -11.23 -2.32
N PHE A 197 9.21 -11.38 -2.91
CA PHE A 197 10.00 -12.62 -2.84
C PHE A 197 10.70 -12.84 -1.48
N ARG A 198 10.70 -11.85 -0.59
CA ARG A 198 11.28 -11.95 0.76
C ARG A 198 10.18 -12.28 1.77
N LEU A 199 10.42 -13.27 2.62
CA LEU A 199 9.54 -13.58 3.75
C LEU A 199 9.57 -12.44 4.77
N GLU A 200 8.43 -12.23 5.44
CA GLU A 200 8.34 -11.23 6.50
C GLU A 200 9.30 -11.60 7.65
N PRO A 201 10.12 -10.66 8.14
CA PRO A 201 10.95 -10.91 9.31
C PRO A 201 10.10 -11.03 10.58
N PRO A 202 10.60 -11.73 11.62
CA PRO A 202 9.94 -11.75 12.92
C PRO A 202 9.91 -10.33 13.54
N GLY A 203 8.96 -10.11 14.45
CA GLY A 203 8.79 -8.82 15.12
C GLY A 203 7.43 -8.70 15.79
N LEU A 204 7.05 -7.50 16.25
CA LEU A 204 5.76 -7.29 16.91
C LEU A 204 4.63 -7.03 15.90
N PHE A 205 3.48 -7.64 16.13
CA PHE A 205 2.27 -7.37 15.36
C PHE A 205 1.71 -6.00 15.73
N ARG A 206 1.54 -5.14 14.73
CA ARG A 206 1.07 -3.76 14.87
C ARG A 206 -0.28 -3.63 14.18
N GLY A 207 -1.28 -4.29 14.74
CA GLY A 207 -2.67 -4.19 14.30
C GLY A 207 -3.15 -2.74 14.40
N ARG A 208 -3.91 -2.27 13.40
CA ARG A 208 -4.40 -0.88 13.34
C ARG A 208 -5.57 -0.67 14.29
N GLY A 209 -5.75 0.56 14.76
CA GLY A 209 -6.80 0.91 15.73
C GLY A 209 -6.59 0.25 17.08
N GLU A 210 -7.68 -0.15 17.73
CA GLU A 210 -7.68 -0.92 18.98
C GLU A 210 -7.71 -2.42 18.71
N HIS A 211 -6.73 -2.90 17.94
CA HIS A 211 -6.63 -4.32 17.60
C HIS A 211 -6.24 -5.16 18.83
N PRO A 212 -7.04 -6.17 19.24
CA PRO A 212 -6.83 -6.91 20.50
C PRO A 212 -5.53 -7.72 20.53
N LYS A 213 -5.03 -8.14 19.35
CA LYS A 213 -3.75 -8.86 19.19
C LYS A 213 -2.49 -7.99 19.01
N MET A 214 -2.59 -6.65 19.06
CA MET A 214 -1.40 -5.80 18.92
C MET A 214 -0.35 -6.16 19.99
N GLY A 215 0.93 -6.15 19.65
CA GLY A 215 2.03 -6.51 20.56
C GLY A 215 2.42 -7.99 20.57
N MET A 216 1.57 -8.88 20.05
CA MET A 216 1.92 -10.31 19.89
C MET A 216 3.14 -10.49 18.98
N ILE A 217 3.96 -11.51 19.26
CA ILE A 217 5.17 -11.79 18.48
C ILE A 217 4.80 -12.52 17.19
N LYS A 218 5.14 -11.91 16.05
CA LYS A 218 5.18 -12.58 14.75
C LYS A 218 6.44 -13.44 14.71
N ARG A 219 6.26 -14.75 14.62
CA ARG A 219 7.37 -15.71 14.65
C ARG A 219 8.16 -15.71 13.35
N ARG A 220 9.40 -16.20 13.43
CA ARG A 220 10.23 -16.46 12.26
C ARG A 220 9.61 -17.57 11.41
N ILE A 221 9.57 -17.37 10.10
CA ILE A 221 9.06 -18.36 9.16
C ILE A 221 10.20 -19.31 8.77
N HIS A 222 10.02 -20.61 9.01
CA HIS A 222 10.97 -21.65 8.63
C HIS A 222 10.56 -22.32 7.32
N ALA A 223 11.47 -23.07 6.69
CA ALA A 223 11.15 -23.79 5.46
C ALA A 223 9.98 -24.77 5.64
N SER A 224 9.89 -25.38 6.83
CA SER A 224 8.81 -26.29 7.23
C SER A 224 7.43 -25.61 7.36
N ASP A 225 7.36 -24.28 7.34
CA ASP A 225 6.11 -23.51 7.34
C ASP A 225 5.64 -23.14 5.92
N VAL A 226 6.52 -23.26 4.92
CA VAL A 226 6.30 -22.73 3.57
C VAL A 226 5.89 -23.82 2.59
N SER A 227 4.74 -23.61 1.95
CA SER A 227 4.28 -24.37 0.79
C SER A 227 4.78 -23.70 -0.49
N ILE A 228 5.36 -24.47 -1.41
CA ILE A 228 5.82 -24.01 -2.73
C ILE A 228 4.81 -24.41 -3.81
N ASN A 229 4.57 -23.56 -4.81
CA ASN A 229 3.75 -23.90 -5.97
C ASN A 229 4.48 -23.59 -7.28
N CYS A 230 4.74 -24.62 -8.07
CA CYS A 230 5.46 -24.54 -9.35
C CYS A 230 4.90 -25.55 -10.36
N GLY A 231 5.35 -25.50 -11.61
CA GLY A 231 4.95 -26.48 -12.64
C GLY A 231 5.45 -27.89 -12.32
N LYS A 232 4.69 -28.92 -12.72
CA LYS A 232 5.06 -30.33 -12.49
C LYS A 232 6.42 -30.68 -13.10
N ASP A 233 6.68 -30.17 -14.30
CA ASP A 233 7.93 -30.42 -15.04
C ASP A 233 9.01 -29.35 -14.79
N SER A 234 8.75 -28.40 -13.87
CA SER A 234 9.68 -27.32 -13.56
C SER A 234 10.73 -27.75 -12.52
N LYS A 235 11.87 -27.06 -12.49
CA LYS A 235 12.84 -27.25 -11.42
C LYS A 235 12.29 -26.74 -10.09
N VAL A 236 11.95 -27.67 -9.18
CA VAL A 236 11.50 -27.34 -7.83
C VAL A 236 12.59 -26.56 -7.06
N PRO A 237 12.26 -25.42 -6.43
CA PRO A 237 13.19 -24.69 -5.56
C PRO A 237 13.74 -25.59 -4.44
N SER A 238 15.06 -25.61 -4.25
CA SER A 238 15.66 -26.32 -3.12
C SER A 238 15.47 -25.51 -1.82
N PRO A 239 15.05 -26.15 -0.71
CA PRO A 239 15.03 -25.49 0.61
C PRO A 239 16.45 -25.21 1.11
N PRO A 240 16.62 -24.34 2.12
CA PRO A 240 17.91 -24.18 2.80
C PRO A 240 18.51 -25.53 3.25
N PRO A 241 19.84 -25.70 3.21
CA PRO A 241 20.49 -26.97 3.58
C PRO A 241 20.04 -27.49 4.96
N GLY A 242 19.71 -28.78 5.02
CA GLY A 242 19.24 -29.43 6.26
C GLY A 242 17.76 -29.17 6.61
N SER A 243 17.00 -28.52 5.72
CA SER A 243 15.56 -28.27 5.94
C SER A 243 14.70 -28.84 4.81
N ARG A 244 13.39 -28.90 5.02
CA ARG A 244 12.40 -29.33 4.02
C ARG A 244 11.28 -28.30 3.93
N TRP A 245 10.68 -28.17 2.74
CA TRP A 245 9.44 -27.42 2.58
C TRP A 245 8.30 -28.08 3.37
N LYS A 246 7.27 -27.31 3.72
CA LYS A 246 6.02 -27.86 4.25
C LYS A 246 5.41 -28.83 3.25
N GLU A 247 5.33 -28.39 2.00
CA GLU A 247 4.83 -29.15 0.86
C GLU A 247 5.26 -28.48 -0.45
N VAL A 248 5.23 -29.24 -1.55
CA VAL A 248 5.36 -28.74 -2.91
C VAL A 248 4.09 -29.12 -3.66
N ARG A 249 3.43 -28.12 -4.25
CA ARG A 249 2.19 -28.28 -5.02
C ARG A 249 2.41 -27.85 -6.47
N HIS A 250 1.49 -28.31 -7.32
CA HIS A 250 1.45 -28.00 -8.74
C HIS A 250 0.02 -27.61 -9.15
N ASP A 251 -0.52 -26.60 -8.47
CA ASP A 251 -1.88 -26.09 -8.67
C ASP A 251 -1.86 -24.91 -9.63
N ASN A 252 -2.27 -25.16 -10.87
CA ASN A 252 -2.33 -24.17 -11.92
C ASN A 252 -3.61 -23.32 -11.92
N THR A 253 -4.52 -23.52 -10.96
CA THR A 253 -5.74 -22.73 -10.82
C THR A 253 -5.53 -21.47 -9.97
N VAL A 254 -4.40 -21.39 -9.26
CA VAL A 254 -4.01 -20.30 -8.37
C VAL A 254 -2.83 -19.48 -8.93
N THR A 255 -2.61 -18.29 -8.38
CA THR A 255 -1.59 -17.34 -8.86
C THR A 255 -0.44 -17.09 -7.88
N TRP A 256 -0.38 -17.82 -6.77
CA TRP A 256 0.68 -17.67 -5.77
C TRP A 256 1.82 -18.68 -6.04
N LEU A 257 3.04 -18.26 -5.70
CA LEU A 257 4.28 -19.01 -5.93
C LEU A 257 4.75 -19.71 -4.63
N ALA A 258 4.49 -19.07 -3.49
CA ALA A 258 4.70 -19.65 -2.18
C ALA A 258 3.65 -19.14 -1.20
N SER A 259 3.34 -19.93 -0.18
CA SER A 259 2.41 -19.53 0.89
C SER A 259 2.83 -20.06 2.25
N TRP A 260 2.41 -19.38 3.31
CA TRP A 260 2.58 -19.82 4.69
C TRP A 260 1.44 -19.32 5.56
N ILE A 261 1.25 -19.90 6.73
CA ILE A 261 0.26 -19.44 7.71
C ILE A 261 0.97 -18.54 8.72
N GLU A 262 0.54 -17.29 8.87
CA GLU A 262 1.07 -16.42 9.92
C GLU A 262 0.43 -16.73 11.27
N ASN A 263 1.19 -16.58 12.36
CA ASN A 263 0.84 -17.14 13.67
C ASN A 263 -0.10 -16.28 14.52
N VAL A 264 -0.35 -15.02 14.16
CA VAL A 264 -1.12 -14.09 14.98
C VAL A 264 -2.60 -14.20 14.68
N GLN A 265 -2.99 -14.16 13.40
CA GLN A 265 -4.39 -14.29 12.97
C GLN A 265 -4.69 -15.62 12.28
N GLY A 266 -3.69 -16.49 12.10
CA GLY A 266 -3.87 -17.77 11.39
C GLY A 266 -4.13 -17.61 9.90
N GLN A 267 -3.88 -16.43 9.32
CA GLN A 267 -4.18 -16.16 7.93
C GLN A 267 -3.09 -16.68 7.00
N VAL A 268 -3.49 -17.13 5.82
CA VAL A 268 -2.55 -17.51 4.77
C VAL A 268 -1.95 -16.26 4.13
N LYS A 269 -0.62 -16.19 4.09
CA LYS A 269 0.17 -15.19 3.38
C LYS A 269 0.74 -15.81 2.09
N TYR A 270 0.97 -14.96 1.09
CA TYR A 270 1.37 -15.40 -0.23
C TYR A 270 2.53 -14.57 -0.79
N ILE A 271 3.40 -15.22 -1.54
CA ILE A 271 4.27 -14.59 -2.54
C ILE A 271 3.54 -14.64 -3.87
N MET A 272 3.36 -13.47 -4.49
CA MET A 272 2.68 -13.33 -5.78
C MET A 272 3.50 -12.48 -6.74
N LEU A 273 3.13 -12.54 -8.02
CA LEU A 273 3.70 -11.71 -9.08
C LEU A 273 3.49 -10.21 -8.82
N ASN A 274 4.39 -9.41 -9.36
CA ASN A 274 4.36 -7.95 -9.27
C ASN A 274 3.12 -7.39 -9.98
N PRO A 275 2.56 -6.23 -9.57
CA PRO A 275 1.42 -5.62 -10.26
C PRO A 275 1.57 -5.36 -11.76
N SER A 276 2.79 -5.34 -12.30
CA SER A 276 3.05 -5.21 -13.75
C SER A 276 3.02 -6.53 -14.53
N SER A 277 2.83 -7.67 -13.86
CA SER A 277 2.68 -8.99 -14.50
C SER A 277 1.40 -9.08 -15.32
N LYS A 278 1.37 -9.98 -16.31
CA LYS A 278 0.17 -10.35 -17.07
C LYS A 278 -0.98 -10.71 -16.15
N LEU A 279 -0.80 -11.68 -15.24
CA LEU A 279 -1.88 -12.18 -14.38
C LEU A 279 -2.47 -11.12 -13.44
N LYS A 280 -1.66 -10.15 -12.99
CA LYS A 280 -2.17 -9.02 -12.18
C LYS A 280 -2.80 -7.94 -13.05
N GLY A 281 -2.20 -7.64 -14.20
CA GLY A 281 -2.66 -6.66 -15.17
C GLY A 281 -4.03 -7.01 -15.75
N GLU A 282 -4.22 -8.26 -16.21
CA GLU A 282 -5.48 -8.76 -16.74
C GLU A 282 -6.61 -8.66 -15.72
N LYS A 283 -6.36 -9.07 -14.46
CA LYS A 283 -7.34 -8.93 -13.38
C LYS A 283 -7.69 -7.47 -13.10
N ASP A 284 -6.71 -6.57 -13.13
CA ASP A 284 -6.94 -5.13 -12.94
C ASP A 284 -7.73 -4.54 -14.11
N HIS A 285 -7.46 -4.97 -15.35
CA HIS A 285 -8.22 -4.59 -16.55
C HIS A 285 -9.67 -5.09 -16.49
N ILE A 286 -9.89 -6.38 -16.23
CA ILE A 286 -11.23 -6.99 -16.09
C ILE A 286 -12.05 -6.30 -15.00
N LYS A 287 -11.41 -5.92 -13.89
CA LYS A 287 -12.03 -5.15 -12.81
C LYS A 287 -12.61 -3.83 -13.33
N TYR A 288 -11.88 -3.08 -14.15
CA TYR A 288 -12.39 -1.83 -14.73
C TYR A 288 -13.43 -2.08 -15.82
N GLU A 289 -13.27 -3.09 -16.66
CA GLU A 289 -14.29 -3.48 -17.65
C GLU A 289 -15.61 -3.89 -16.99
N THR A 290 -15.56 -4.54 -15.84
CA THR A 290 -16.76 -4.90 -15.06
C THR A 290 -17.45 -3.65 -14.49
N ALA A 291 -16.68 -2.66 -14.05
CA ALA A 291 -17.22 -1.38 -13.62
C ALA A 291 -17.82 -0.56 -14.79
N ARG A 292 -17.28 -0.67 -16.02
CA ARG A 292 -17.87 -0.07 -17.23
C ARG A 292 -19.16 -0.78 -17.66
N ARG A 293 -19.22 -2.11 -17.53
CA ARG A 293 -20.48 -2.85 -17.74
C ARG A 293 -21.56 -2.41 -16.74
N LEU A 294 -21.17 -2.16 -15.48
CA LEU A 294 -22.09 -1.61 -14.48
C LEU A 294 -22.66 -0.24 -14.93
N ASP A 295 -21.87 0.67 -15.49
CA ASP A 295 -22.35 1.98 -15.98
C ASP A 295 -23.52 1.84 -16.97
N LYS A 296 -23.51 0.80 -17.81
CA LYS A 296 -24.58 0.57 -18.81
C LYS A 296 -25.91 0.14 -18.21
N VAL A 297 -25.91 -0.42 -17.00
CA VAL A 297 -27.10 -0.99 -16.35
C VAL A 297 -27.41 -0.36 -14.99
N ILE A 298 -26.60 0.62 -14.56
CA ILE A 298 -26.71 1.21 -13.21
C ILE A 298 -28.09 1.82 -12.96
N ASP A 299 -28.67 2.51 -13.95
CA ASP A 299 -29.97 3.16 -13.78
C ASP A 299 -31.10 2.15 -13.62
N LYS A 300 -31.01 0.99 -14.30
CA LYS A 300 -31.94 -0.13 -14.08
C LYS A 300 -31.82 -0.66 -12.66
N ILE A 301 -30.59 -0.88 -12.16
CA ILE A 301 -30.35 -1.35 -10.78
C ILE A 301 -30.88 -0.34 -9.76
N ARG A 302 -30.69 0.96 -10.02
CA ARG A 302 -31.21 2.05 -9.19
C ARG A 302 -32.73 2.07 -9.15
N ALA A 303 -33.38 1.89 -10.29
CA ALA A 303 -34.83 1.76 -10.35
C ALA A 303 -35.31 0.54 -9.54
N THR A 304 -34.63 -0.62 -9.68
CA THR A 304 -34.94 -1.84 -8.94
C THR A 304 -34.89 -1.62 -7.43
N TYR A 305 -33.75 -1.17 -6.87
CA TYR A 305 -33.65 -1.03 -5.42
C TYR A 305 -34.61 0.06 -4.87
N ARG A 306 -34.93 1.10 -5.66
CA ARG A 306 -35.89 2.13 -5.28
C ARG A 306 -37.30 1.58 -5.13
N ASP A 307 -37.67 0.64 -5.98
CA ASP A 307 -38.98 -0.01 -5.88
C ASP A 307 -39.00 -1.05 -4.74
N GLU A 308 -37.89 -1.75 -4.53
CA GLU A 308 -37.71 -2.71 -3.44
C GLU A 308 -37.81 -2.09 -2.03
N TRP A 309 -37.59 -0.77 -1.88
CA TRP A 309 -37.87 -0.07 -0.62
C TRP A 309 -39.32 -0.18 -0.16
N LYS A 310 -40.24 -0.51 -1.08
CA LYS A 310 -41.68 -0.68 -0.81
C LYS A 310 -42.08 -2.14 -0.60
N SER A 311 -41.14 -3.09 -0.71
CA SER A 311 -41.43 -4.52 -0.60
C SER A 311 -42.16 -4.85 0.71
N LYS A 312 -42.98 -5.90 0.72
CA LYS A 312 -43.58 -6.41 1.96
C LYS A 312 -42.54 -7.15 2.83
N GLU A 313 -41.45 -7.61 2.22
CA GLU A 313 -40.41 -8.37 2.92
C GLU A 313 -39.31 -7.45 3.48
N MET A 314 -39.06 -7.56 4.79
CA MET A 314 -38.03 -6.77 5.47
C MET A 314 -36.62 -7.01 4.91
N ARG A 315 -36.29 -8.27 4.59
CA ARG A 315 -34.99 -8.65 4.01
C ARG A 315 -34.71 -7.91 2.70
N VAL A 316 -35.74 -7.77 1.85
CA VAL A 316 -35.64 -7.05 0.57
C VAL A 316 -35.43 -5.55 0.81
N ARG A 317 -36.17 -4.94 1.74
CA ARG A 317 -35.97 -3.52 2.10
C ARG A 317 -34.57 -3.24 2.64
N GLN A 318 -34.08 -4.08 3.56
CA GLN A 318 -32.74 -3.95 4.13
C GLN A 318 -31.66 -4.06 3.06
N ARG A 319 -31.74 -5.07 2.20
CA ARG A 319 -30.83 -5.23 1.05
C ARG A 319 -30.85 -4.01 0.14
N ALA A 320 -32.03 -3.49 -0.19
CA ALA A 320 -32.19 -2.35 -1.09
C ALA A 320 -31.64 -1.04 -0.48
N VAL A 321 -31.82 -0.82 0.82
CA VAL A 321 -31.25 0.34 1.54
C VAL A 321 -29.72 0.20 1.66
N ALA A 322 -29.21 -0.99 1.97
CA ALA A 322 -27.77 -1.23 2.02
C ALA A 322 -27.11 -1.01 0.64
N LEU A 323 -27.76 -1.47 -0.44
CA LEU A 323 -27.29 -1.23 -1.80
C LEU A 323 -27.30 0.25 -2.17
N TYR A 324 -28.32 1.00 -1.74
CA TYR A 324 -28.37 2.46 -1.88
C TYR A 324 -27.18 3.15 -1.19
N PHE A 325 -26.83 2.76 0.04
CA PHE A 325 -25.65 3.31 0.73
C PHE A 325 -24.33 2.96 0.03
N ILE A 326 -24.20 1.73 -0.49
CA ILE A 326 -23.01 1.34 -1.27
C ILE A 326 -22.91 2.14 -2.57
N ASP A 327 -24.02 2.36 -3.27
CA ASP A 327 -24.08 3.14 -4.51
C ASP A 327 -23.83 4.64 -4.27
N LYS A 328 -24.54 5.27 -3.32
CA LYS A 328 -24.45 6.73 -3.13
C LYS A 328 -23.27 7.19 -2.30
N LEU A 329 -22.92 6.43 -1.26
CA LEU A 329 -21.89 6.83 -0.28
C LEU A 329 -20.58 6.07 -0.47
N ALA A 330 -20.50 5.18 -1.46
CA ALA A 330 -19.33 4.36 -1.75
C ALA A 330 -18.83 3.59 -0.51
N LEU A 331 -19.75 3.16 0.36
CA LEU A 331 -19.42 2.33 1.52
C LEU A 331 -18.85 0.97 1.07
N ARG A 332 -18.01 0.38 1.91
CA ARG A 332 -17.56 -1.01 1.69
C ARG A 332 -18.65 -1.97 2.13
N ALA A 333 -18.67 -3.17 1.55
CA ALA A 333 -19.68 -4.19 1.88
C ALA A 333 -19.80 -4.47 3.38
N GLY A 334 -18.68 -4.61 4.11
CA GLY A 334 -18.68 -4.87 5.56
C GLY A 334 -18.95 -6.33 5.86
N ASN A 335 -17.92 -7.16 5.76
CA ASN A 335 -18.02 -8.54 6.24
C ASN A 335 -18.01 -8.54 7.77
N GLU A 336 -18.74 -9.48 8.36
CA GLU A 336 -18.63 -9.81 9.78
C GLU A 336 -17.18 -10.12 10.15
N LYS A 337 -16.84 -9.78 11.39
CA LYS A 337 -15.50 -9.97 11.95
C LYS A 337 -15.62 -10.74 13.25
N ASP A 338 -14.62 -11.55 13.51
CA ASP A 338 -14.45 -12.22 14.79
C ASP A 338 -14.03 -11.22 15.89
N GLU A 339 -14.31 -11.55 17.15
CA GLU A 339 -13.94 -10.77 18.34
C GLU A 339 -12.43 -10.54 18.47
N ASP A 340 -11.62 -11.30 17.75
CA ASP A 340 -10.16 -11.27 17.79
C ASP A 340 -9.53 -10.23 16.81
N GLN A 341 -10.39 -9.43 16.17
CA GLN A 341 -10.03 -8.38 15.22
C GLN A 341 -10.41 -6.99 15.77
N ALA A 342 -9.83 -5.93 15.21
CA ALA A 342 -10.27 -4.57 15.53
C ALA A 342 -11.74 -4.38 15.10
N ASP A 343 -12.58 -3.87 16.00
CA ASP A 343 -13.97 -3.54 15.72
C ASP A 343 -14.05 -2.43 14.68
N THR A 344 -14.38 -2.83 13.46
CA THR A 344 -14.61 -1.89 12.35
C THR A 344 -15.69 -2.45 11.47
N VAL A 345 -16.58 -1.58 11.01
CA VAL A 345 -17.76 -2.00 10.25
C VAL A 345 -17.72 -1.51 8.80
N GLY A 346 -18.53 -2.15 7.96
CA GLY A 346 -18.94 -1.62 6.66
C GLY A 346 -20.46 -1.66 6.55
N CYS A 347 -20.99 -1.47 5.34
CA CYS A 347 -22.41 -1.24 5.13
C CYS A 347 -23.33 -2.33 5.72
N CYS A 348 -23.09 -3.61 5.40
CA CYS A 348 -23.92 -4.73 5.86
C CYS A 348 -23.73 -5.04 7.34
N SER A 349 -22.62 -4.60 7.95
CA SER A 349 -22.30 -4.84 9.36
C SER A 349 -22.47 -3.56 10.21
N LEU A 350 -23.25 -2.58 9.73
CA LEU A 350 -23.60 -1.41 10.52
C LEU A 350 -24.48 -1.84 11.70
N ARG A 351 -24.35 -1.11 12.80
CA ARG A 351 -25.10 -1.31 14.05
C ARG A 351 -25.92 -0.07 14.35
N VAL A 352 -26.92 -0.18 15.20
CA VAL A 352 -27.82 0.92 15.55
C VAL A 352 -27.05 2.16 16.04
N GLU A 353 -26.03 1.97 16.88
CA GLU A 353 -25.19 3.05 17.44
C GLU A 353 -24.41 3.87 16.40
N HIS A 354 -24.23 3.33 15.19
CA HIS A 354 -23.45 3.98 14.13
C HIS A 354 -24.25 4.98 13.29
N VAL A 355 -25.57 5.06 13.52
CA VAL A 355 -26.49 5.84 12.70
C VAL A 355 -27.44 6.63 13.59
N GLN A 356 -27.55 7.94 13.34
CA GLN A 356 -28.54 8.81 13.98
C GLN A 356 -29.48 9.40 12.92
N LEU A 357 -30.78 9.43 13.24
CA LEU A 357 -31.82 9.87 12.33
C LEU A 357 -32.37 11.24 12.78
N HIS A 358 -32.25 12.24 11.92
CA HIS A 358 -32.77 13.58 12.15
C HIS A 358 -33.81 13.92 11.08
N LYS A 359 -35.05 14.23 11.49
CA LYS A 359 -36.10 14.64 10.56
C LYS A 359 -35.75 15.95 9.86
N GLU A 360 -35.08 16.85 10.57
CA GLU A 360 -34.49 18.08 10.03
C GLU A 360 -33.14 18.32 10.72
N LEU A 361 -32.10 18.63 9.94
CA LEU A 361 -30.79 19.02 10.45
C LEU A 361 -30.13 19.96 9.43
N ASN A 362 -29.62 21.11 9.89
CA ASN A 362 -28.92 22.08 9.05
C ASN A 362 -29.72 22.53 7.79
N GLY A 363 -31.04 22.68 7.93
CA GLY A 363 -31.95 23.07 6.85
C GLY A 363 -32.21 21.99 5.79
N LYS A 364 -31.85 20.74 6.06
CA LYS A 364 -32.15 19.57 5.22
C LYS A 364 -33.12 18.65 5.94
N GLU A 365 -34.02 18.03 5.18
CA GLU A 365 -34.95 17.03 5.71
C GLU A 365 -34.37 15.62 5.63
N ASN A 366 -34.85 14.71 6.49
CA ASN A 366 -34.52 13.28 6.46
C ASN A 366 -33.00 13.02 6.45
N VAL A 367 -32.28 13.61 7.40
CA VAL A 367 -30.82 13.52 7.49
C VAL A 367 -30.40 12.31 8.32
N VAL A 368 -29.49 11.52 7.76
CA VAL A 368 -28.86 10.38 8.40
C VAL A 368 -27.42 10.75 8.72
N VAL A 369 -27.08 10.75 10.01
CA VAL A 369 -25.70 10.97 10.49
C VAL A 369 -25.05 9.62 10.68
N PHE A 370 -23.97 9.37 9.94
CA PHE A 370 -23.13 8.18 10.07
C PHE A 370 -21.91 8.53 10.89
N ASP A 371 -21.60 7.72 11.90
CA ASP A 371 -20.35 7.82 12.65
C ASP A 371 -19.85 6.43 13.08
N PHE A 372 -18.82 5.93 12.40
CA PHE A 372 -18.29 4.60 12.70
C PHE A 372 -16.82 4.41 12.28
N PRO A 373 -16.08 3.50 12.92
CA PRO A 373 -14.76 3.10 12.47
C PRO A 373 -14.87 2.17 11.26
N GLY A 374 -14.40 2.63 10.09
CA GLY A 374 -14.31 1.82 8.88
C GLY A 374 -13.02 1.01 8.79
N LYS A 375 -12.73 0.46 7.59
CA LYS A 375 -11.48 -0.27 7.32
C LYS A 375 -10.25 0.52 7.82
N ASP A 376 -9.33 -0.21 8.46
CA ASP A 376 -8.11 0.34 9.07
C ASP A 376 -8.39 1.28 10.27
N SER A 377 -9.59 1.19 10.85
CA SER A 377 -10.10 2.04 11.93
C SER A 377 -10.13 3.53 11.57
N ILE A 378 -10.30 3.83 10.28
CA ILE A 378 -10.50 5.20 9.80
C ILE A 378 -11.97 5.56 10.03
N ARG A 379 -12.22 6.57 10.86
CA ARG A 379 -13.56 7.10 11.14
C ARG A 379 -14.24 7.53 9.84
N TYR A 380 -15.48 7.10 9.65
CA TYR A 380 -16.39 7.62 8.65
C TYR A 380 -17.42 8.47 9.39
N TYR A 381 -17.33 9.79 9.22
CA TYR A 381 -18.34 10.73 9.68
C TYR A 381 -18.98 11.38 8.45
N ASN A 382 -20.30 11.36 8.35
CA ASN A 382 -21.01 12.03 7.27
C ASN A 382 -22.46 12.34 7.64
N GLU A 383 -22.95 13.51 7.24
CA GLU A 383 -24.34 13.92 7.39
C GLU A 383 -25.00 13.93 6.01
N VAL A 384 -25.91 13.00 5.79
CA VAL A 384 -26.44 12.72 4.46
C VAL A 384 -27.95 12.87 4.46
N GLU A 385 -28.46 13.78 3.63
CA GLU A 385 -29.88 13.82 3.28
C GLU A 385 -30.21 12.60 2.40
N VAL A 386 -31.17 11.80 2.86
CA VAL A 386 -31.60 10.59 2.15
C VAL A 386 -33.04 10.72 1.67
N GLU A 387 -33.42 9.86 0.71
CA GLU A 387 -34.80 9.82 0.23
C GLU A 387 -35.75 9.44 1.38
N LYS A 388 -36.92 10.09 1.48
CA LYS A 388 -37.91 9.91 2.56
C LYS A 388 -38.24 8.44 2.89
N ARG A 389 -38.30 7.57 1.87
CA ARG A 389 -38.56 6.14 2.07
C ARG A 389 -37.38 5.40 2.70
N VAL A 390 -36.15 5.80 2.39
CA VAL A 390 -34.94 5.27 3.04
C VAL A 390 -34.97 5.64 4.53
N PHE A 391 -35.23 6.91 4.84
CA PHE A 391 -35.32 7.38 6.23
C PHE A 391 -36.37 6.62 7.05
N LYS A 392 -37.60 6.50 6.53
CA LYS A 392 -38.66 5.71 7.18
C LYS A 392 -38.31 4.23 7.35
N ASN A 393 -37.62 3.64 6.38
CA ASN A 393 -37.17 2.27 6.50
C ASN A 393 -36.09 2.13 7.58
N LEU A 394 -35.19 3.10 7.74
CA LEU A 394 -34.22 3.11 8.85
C LEU A 394 -34.91 3.22 10.21
N GLU A 395 -35.95 4.05 10.35
CA GLU A 395 -36.76 4.11 11.58
C GLU A 395 -37.29 2.71 11.94
N LEU A 396 -37.83 1.97 10.95
CA LEU A 396 -38.30 0.59 11.13
C LEU A 396 -37.17 -0.41 11.42
N PHE A 397 -35.98 -0.23 10.83
CA PHE A 397 -34.85 -1.13 11.04
C PHE A 397 -34.25 -0.99 12.44
N MET A 398 -34.44 0.16 13.08
CA MET A 398 -33.97 0.46 14.44
C MET A 398 -35.03 0.18 15.52
N GLU A 399 -36.28 -0.07 15.12
CA GLU A 399 -37.37 -0.35 16.05
C GLU A 399 -37.11 -1.62 16.87
N HIS A 400 -37.32 -1.54 18.18
CA HIS A 400 -37.05 -2.62 19.15
C HIS A 400 -35.61 -3.16 19.18
N LYS A 401 -34.62 -2.35 18.74
CA LYS A 401 -33.20 -2.68 18.84
C LYS A 401 -32.46 -1.74 19.79
N LYS A 402 -31.34 -2.22 20.32
CA LYS A 402 -30.43 -1.45 21.21
C LYS A 402 -29.08 -1.21 20.53
N GLU A 403 -28.24 -0.41 21.19
CA GLU A 403 -26.82 -0.30 20.84
C GLU A 403 -26.15 -1.69 20.81
N GLY A 404 -25.22 -1.89 19.88
CA GLY A 404 -24.65 -3.20 19.57
C GLY A 404 -25.46 -4.11 18.64
N ASP A 405 -26.77 -3.90 18.46
CA ASP A 405 -27.57 -4.72 17.52
C ASP A 405 -27.31 -4.30 16.06
N ASP A 406 -27.34 -5.27 15.14
CA ASP A 406 -27.16 -5.01 13.71
C ASP A 406 -28.31 -4.17 13.14
N LEU A 407 -27.96 -3.12 12.40
CA LEU A 407 -28.91 -2.29 11.67
C LEU A 407 -29.64 -3.12 10.60
N PHE A 408 -28.89 -4.00 9.92
CA PHE A 408 -29.41 -4.90 8.90
C PHE A 408 -29.40 -6.37 9.37
N ASP A 409 -30.23 -6.69 10.36
CA ASP A 409 -30.31 -8.01 11.03
C ASP A 409 -30.63 -9.20 10.12
N ARG A 410 -31.15 -8.96 8.90
CA ARG A 410 -31.50 -10.03 7.94
C ARG A 410 -30.63 -10.00 6.68
N LEU A 411 -29.48 -9.33 6.74
CA LEU A 411 -28.58 -9.14 5.61
C LEU A 411 -27.14 -9.45 6.01
N ASN A 412 -26.42 -10.13 5.12
CA ASN A 412 -24.97 -10.21 5.17
C ASN A 412 -24.40 -9.99 3.76
N THR A 413 -23.07 -9.91 3.65
CA THR A 413 -22.41 -9.61 2.38
C THR A 413 -22.55 -10.73 1.36
N GLN A 414 -22.71 -11.99 1.78
CA GLN A 414 -22.95 -13.09 0.86
C GLN A 414 -24.30 -12.92 0.16
N VAL A 415 -25.38 -12.72 0.92
CA VAL A 415 -26.73 -12.49 0.40
C VAL A 415 -26.77 -11.28 -0.54
N LEU A 416 -26.10 -10.18 -0.16
CA LEU A 416 -26.02 -9.00 -1.02
C LEU A 416 -25.33 -9.32 -2.36
N ASN A 417 -24.19 -10.02 -2.33
CA ASN A 417 -23.44 -10.32 -3.55
C ASN A 417 -24.11 -11.37 -4.43
N GLU A 418 -24.87 -12.31 -3.86
CA GLU A 418 -25.70 -13.25 -4.62
C GLU A 418 -26.75 -12.51 -5.44
N HIS A 419 -27.50 -11.61 -4.82
CA HIS A 419 -28.46 -10.78 -5.54
C HIS A 419 -27.80 -9.89 -6.61
N LEU A 420 -26.64 -9.31 -6.31
CA LEU A 420 -25.91 -8.49 -7.28
C LEU A 420 -25.49 -9.30 -8.52
N LYS A 421 -25.10 -10.56 -8.37
CA LYS A 421 -24.76 -11.44 -9.49
C LYS A 421 -25.96 -11.72 -10.40
N GLU A 422 -27.17 -11.80 -9.84
CA GLU A 422 -28.41 -11.96 -10.62
C GLU A 422 -28.70 -10.71 -11.48
N LEU A 423 -28.35 -9.52 -10.97
CA LEU A 423 -28.54 -8.25 -11.69
C LEU A 423 -27.51 -8.04 -12.81
N MET A 424 -26.27 -8.48 -12.61
CA MET A 424 -25.22 -8.47 -13.63
C MET A 424 -24.13 -9.50 -13.29
N GLU A 425 -23.77 -10.32 -14.27
CA GLU A 425 -22.70 -11.31 -14.12
C GLU A 425 -21.38 -10.68 -13.66
N GLY A 426 -20.82 -11.21 -12.56
CA GLY A 426 -19.56 -10.74 -11.96
C GLY A 426 -19.71 -9.48 -11.10
N LEU A 427 -20.92 -8.96 -10.92
CA LEU A 427 -21.18 -7.81 -10.04
C LEU A 427 -21.05 -8.21 -8.56
N THR A 428 -20.35 -7.36 -7.82
CA THR A 428 -20.24 -7.42 -6.35
C THR A 428 -20.28 -6.01 -5.79
N ALA A 429 -20.51 -5.87 -4.49
CA ALA A 429 -20.53 -4.57 -3.81
C ALA A 429 -19.23 -3.76 -4.03
N LYS A 430 -18.09 -4.45 -4.24
CA LYS A 430 -16.80 -3.79 -4.50
C LYS A 430 -16.76 -3.05 -5.84
N VAL A 431 -17.52 -3.51 -6.83
CA VAL A 431 -17.55 -2.90 -8.18
C VAL A 431 -18.13 -1.49 -8.13
N PHE A 432 -19.14 -1.24 -7.29
CA PHE A 432 -19.73 0.10 -7.11
C PHE A 432 -18.70 1.14 -6.68
N ARG A 433 -17.79 0.80 -5.75
CA ARG A 433 -16.71 1.73 -5.37
C ARG A 433 -15.75 2.02 -6.52
N THR A 434 -15.41 1.04 -7.36
CA THR A 434 -14.56 1.26 -8.55
C THR A 434 -15.29 2.10 -9.60
N TYR A 435 -16.57 1.80 -9.82
CA TYR A 435 -17.45 2.53 -10.73
C TYR A 435 -17.57 4.01 -10.33
N ASN A 436 -18.04 4.28 -9.12
CA ASN A 436 -18.23 5.63 -8.61
C ASN A 436 -16.91 6.41 -8.60
N ALA A 437 -15.81 5.80 -8.15
CA ALA A 437 -14.50 6.46 -8.15
C ALA A 437 -14.05 6.85 -9.57
N SER A 438 -14.18 5.95 -10.54
CA SER A 438 -13.77 6.20 -11.93
C SER A 438 -14.68 7.23 -12.61
N LYS A 439 -16.01 7.10 -12.43
CA LYS A 439 -16.98 8.06 -12.97
C LYS A 439 -16.79 9.46 -12.40
N THR A 440 -16.61 9.58 -11.08
CA THR A 440 -16.33 10.87 -10.43
C THR A 440 -15.03 11.48 -10.95
N LEU A 441 -13.95 10.70 -11.13
CA LEU A 441 -12.73 11.25 -11.72
C LEU A 441 -12.98 11.81 -13.11
N GLN A 442 -13.64 11.05 -14.00
CA GLN A 442 -13.95 11.50 -15.36
C GLN A 442 -14.75 12.80 -15.34
N SER A 443 -15.85 12.86 -14.58
CA SER A 443 -16.70 14.05 -14.49
C SER A 443 -15.96 15.26 -13.90
N GLN A 444 -15.12 15.05 -12.89
CA GLN A 444 -14.37 16.15 -12.27
C GLN A 444 -13.23 16.65 -13.17
N LEU A 445 -12.58 15.78 -13.95
CA LEU A 445 -11.60 16.21 -14.93
C LEU A 445 -12.26 17.02 -16.06
N ASP A 446 -13.44 16.61 -16.51
CA ASP A 446 -14.22 17.36 -17.50
C ASP A 446 -14.63 18.74 -16.97
N LEU A 447 -15.00 18.84 -15.70
CA LEU A 447 -15.45 20.09 -15.07
C LEU A 447 -14.30 21.06 -14.73
N LEU A 448 -13.18 20.54 -14.20
CA LEU A 448 -12.13 21.35 -13.58
C LEU A 448 -10.97 21.68 -14.53
N THR A 449 -10.87 21.00 -15.68
CA THR A 449 -9.73 21.19 -16.60
C THR A 449 -10.03 22.29 -17.60
N ASP A 450 -9.31 23.40 -17.48
CA ASP A 450 -9.22 24.40 -18.55
C ASP A 450 -8.19 23.94 -19.61
N PRO A 451 -8.59 23.77 -20.89
CA PRO A 451 -7.67 23.38 -21.96
C PRO A 451 -6.54 24.39 -22.20
N SER A 452 -6.79 25.68 -21.96
CA SER A 452 -5.84 26.78 -22.16
C SER A 452 -4.85 26.95 -21.00
N ALA A 453 -5.11 26.30 -19.86
CA ALA A 453 -4.28 26.43 -18.68
C ALA A 453 -2.89 25.80 -18.86
N THR A 454 -1.93 26.32 -18.09
CA THR A 454 -0.56 25.80 -18.07
C THR A 454 -0.50 24.40 -17.47
N VAL A 455 0.56 23.63 -17.78
CA VAL A 455 0.75 22.28 -17.23
C VAL A 455 0.67 22.25 -15.69
N PRO A 456 1.29 23.17 -14.92
CA PRO A 456 1.12 23.22 -13.46
C PRO A 456 -0.33 23.39 -13.00
N GLU A 457 -1.12 24.23 -13.67
CA GLU A 457 -2.54 24.46 -13.34
C GLU A 457 -3.38 23.22 -13.64
N LYS A 458 -3.14 22.59 -14.80
CA LYS A 458 -3.77 21.30 -15.17
C LYS A 458 -3.46 20.20 -14.14
N LEU A 459 -2.23 20.17 -13.59
CA LEU A 459 -1.87 19.23 -12.53
C LEU A 459 -2.62 19.50 -11.22
N LEU A 460 -2.83 20.77 -10.85
CA LEU A 460 -3.66 21.12 -9.70
C LEU A 460 -5.11 20.69 -9.92
N ALA A 461 -5.67 20.95 -11.10
CA ALA A 461 -7.02 20.50 -11.48
C ALA A 461 -7.15 18.96 -11.37
N TYR A 462 -6.17 18.21 -11.89
CA TYR A 462 -6.13 16.76 -11.76
C TYR A 462 -6.11 16.31 -10.28
N ASN A 463 -5.31 16.96 -9.45
CA ASN A 463 -5.22 16.61 -8.02
C ASN A 463 -6.52 16.93 -7.28
N ARG A 464 -7.19 18.04 -7.60
CA ARG A 464 -8.52 18.38 -7.08
C ARG A 464 -9.58 17.35 -7.51
N ALA A 465 -9.57 16.93 -8.78
CA ALA A 465 -10.44 15.87 -9.27
C ALA A 465 -10.21 14.55 -8.51
N ASN A 466 -8.96 14.13 -8.32
CA ASN A 466 -8.65 12.93 -7.53
C ASN A 466 -8.97 13.12 -6.03
N ARG A 467 -8.91 14.35 -5.50
CA ARG A 467 -9.32 14.63 -4.12
C ARG A 467 -10.81 14.40 -3.92
N ALA A 468 -11.66 14.85 -4.85
CA ALA A 468 -13.10 14.57 -4.80
C ALA A 468 -13.38 13.05 -4.71
N VAL A 469 -12.64 12.24 -5.50
CA VAL A 469 -12.72 10.78 -5.43
C VAL A 469 -12.25 10.25 -4.05
N ALA A 470 -11.13 10.77 -3.55
CA ALA A 470 -10.59 10.34 -2.26
C ALA A 470 -11.55 10.68 -1.09
N ILE A 471 -12.23 11.83 -1.14
CA ILE A 471 -13.28 12.23 -0.20
C ILE A 471 -14.46 11.25 -0.28
N LEU A 472 -15.00 11.02 -1.49
CA LEU A 472 -16.08 10.05 -1.71
C LEU A 472 -15.74 8.66 -1.15
N CYS A 473 -14.49 8.24 -1.30
CA CYS A 473 -14.02 6.93 -0.84
C CYS A 473 -13.57 6.88 0.63
N ASN A 474 -13.66 8.00 1.35
CA ASN A 474 -13.13 8.22 2.70
C ASN A 474 -11.64 7.81 2.85
N HIS A 475 -10.78 8.22 1.90
CA HIS A 475 -9.33 7.97 1.95
C HIS A 475 -8.63 9.09 2.72
N GLN A 476 -8.68 8.99 4.04
CA GLN A 476 -8.06 9.96 4.95
C GLN A 476 -6.64 9.56 5.38
N ARG A 477 -5.88 10.54 5.85
CA ARG A 477 -4.61 10.36 6.58
C ARG A 477 -4.47 11.43 7.66
N SER A 478 -3.70 11.13 8.70
CA SER A 478 -3.25 12.16 9.63
C SER A 478 -2.32 13.15 8.94
N VAL A 479 -2.31 14.40 9.40
CA VAL A 479 -1.34 15.40 8.94
C VAL A 479 0.08 14.88 9.23
N PRO A 480 0.98 14.84 8.23
CA PRO A 480 2.34 14.37 8.47
C PRO A 480 3.08 15.24 9.51
N LYS A 481 3.86 14.61 10.41
CA LYS A 481 4.64 15.33 11.45
C LYS A 481 5.58 16.41 10.89
N SER A 482 6.03 16.27 9.64
CA SER A 482 6.91 17.23 8.97
C SER A 482 6.17 18.23 8.08
N HIS A 483 4.83 18.24 8.08
CA HIS A 483 4.03 19.05 7.15
C HIS A 483 4.21 20.54 7.43
N GLU A 484 4.07 20.97 8.68
CA GLU A 484 4.19 22.36 9.10
C GLU A 484 5.53 22.98 8.70
N LYS A 485 6.63 22.34 9.10
CA LYS A 485 8.00 22.73 8.68
C LYS A 485 8.15 22.77 7.17
N SER A 486 7.52 21.84 6.43
CA SER A 486 7.58 21.86 4.97
C SER A 486 6.74 22.98 4.35
N MET A 487 5.69 23.45 5.00
CA MET A 487 4.86 24.58 4.57
C MET A 487 5.55 25.90 4.86
N GLU A 488 6.17 26.05 6.03
CA GLU A 488 7.00 27.19 6.40
C GLU A 488 8.12 27.42 5.37
N ASN A 489 8.93 26.39 5.09
CA ASN A 489 9.98 26.43 4.07
C ASN A 489 9.44 26.80 2.66
N LEU A 490 8.17 26.52 2.37
CA LEU A 490 7.57 26.87 1.08
C LEU A 490 7.13 28.34 1.06
N LYS A 491 6.52 28.82 2.16
CA LYS A 491 6.16 30.22 2.36
C LYS A 491 7.37 31.15 2.29
N GLU A 492 8.49 30.76 2.90
CA GLU A 492 9.75 31.51 2.80
C GLU A 492 10.23 31.64 1.34
N LYS A 493 10.14 30.56 0.55
CA LYS A 493 10.51 30.58 -0.87
C LYS A 493 9.56 31.46 -1.69
N ILE A 494 8.27 31.46 -1.37
CA ILE A 494 7.27 32.33 -2.01
C ILE A 494 7.59 33.79 -1.69
N LYS A 495 7.85 34.11 -0.42
CA LYS A 495 8.25 35.46 0.02
C LYS A 495 9.50 35.95 -0.72
N ALA A 496 10.57 35.15 -0.72
CA ALA A 496 11.80 35.50 -1.43
C ALA A 496 11.59 35.69 -2.94
N LYS A 497 10.64 34.95 -3.55
CA LYS A 497 10.28 35.13 -4.96
C LYS A 497 9.48 36.41 -5.21
N ARG A 498 8.59 36.79 -4.30
CA ARG A 498 7.86 38.07 -4.38
C ARG A 498 8.82 39.26 -4.25
N GLU A 499 9.75 39.22 -3.31
CA GLU A 499 10.80 40.25 -3.16
C GLU A 499 11.68 40.36 -4.42
N ALA A 500 12.04 39.22 -5.03
CA ALA A 500 12.80 39.21 -6.28
C ALA A 500 12.01 39.80 -7.47
N ILE A 501 10.69 39.60 -7.50
CA ILE A 501 9.80 40.20 -8.51
C ILE A 501 9.73 41.71 -8.30
N GLU A 502 9.46 42.18 -7.08
CA GLU A 502 9.36 43.59 -6.74
C GLU A 502 10.66 44.35 -7.09
N LYS A 503 11.82 43.77 -6.76
CA LYS A 503 13.12 44.33 -7.16
C LYS A 503 13.29 44.35 -8.69
N CYS A 504 12.87 43.29 -9.38
CA CYS A 504 12.97 43.24 -10.83
C CYS A 504 12.03 44.24 -11.51
N GLU A 505 10.84 44.49 -10.94
CA GLU A 505 9.85 45.46 -11.39
C GLU A 505 10.31 46.90 -11.16
N SER A 506 10.90 47.19 -10.00
CA SER A 506 11.41 48.55 -9.70
C SER A 506 12.59 48.95 -10.59
N GLU A 507 13.39 47.97 -11.04
CA GLU A 507 14.49 48.19 -11.98
C GLU A 507 14.10 47.96 -13.46
N TYR A 508 12.83 47.68 -13.75
CA TYR A 508 12.35 47.40 -15.10
C TYR A 508 12.07 48.69 -15.88
N ASN A 509 12.60 48.77 -17.10
CA ASN A 509 12.27 49.80 -18.08
C ASN A 509 11.67 49.11 -19.31
N SER A 510 10.60 49.66 -19.90
CA SER A 510 9.88 49.05 -21.02
C SER A 510 10.73 48.81 -22.27
N ARG A 511 11.90 49.47 -22.38
CA ARG A 511 12.89 49.26 -23.44
C ARG A 511 13.87 48.11 -23.18
N ASP A 512 13.89 47.53 -21.97
CA ASP A 512 14.78 46.42 -21.59
C ASP A 512 14.06 45.06 -21.69
N GLU A 513 14.05 44.51 -22.90
CA GLU A 513 13.46 43.18 -23.18
C GLU A 513 14.04 42.05 -22.33
N LYS A 514 15.31 42.17 -21.90
CA LYS A 514 15.98 41.14 -21.12
C LYS A 514 15.42 41.09 -19.70
N LYS A 515 15.20 42.26 -19.08
CA LYS A 515 14.53 42.34 -17.77
C LYS A 515 13.06 41.96 -17.86
N GLY A 516 12.37 42.27 -18.95
CA GLY A 516 10.99 41.79 -19.19
C GLY A 516 10.88 40.26 -19.14
N LYS A 517 11.72 39.57 -19.93
CA LYS A 517 11.78 38.09 -19.92
C LYS A 517 12.18 37.51 -18.56
N GLN A 518 13.03 38.20 -17.80
CA GLN A 518 13.40 37.79 -16.45
C GLN A 518 12.22 37.93 -15.48
N LEU A 519 11.45 39.02 -15.58
CA LEU A 519 10.27 39.27 -14.77
C LEU A 519 9.19 38.21 -15.03
N ASP A 520 8.91 37.90 -16.29
CA ASP A 520 7.95 36.85 -16.66
C ASP A 520 8.36 35.49 -16.08
N ARG A 521 9.65 35.14 -16.20
CA ARG A 521 10.19 33.90 -15.62
C ARG A 521 10.05 33.86 -14.10
N LEU A 522 10.22 34.99 -13.40
CA LEU A 522 10.05 35.06 -11.95
C LEU A 522 8.57 34.90 -11.58
N ARG A 523 7.65 35.55 -12.30
CA ARG A 523 6.20 35.43 -12.12
C ARG A 523 5.73 33.99 -12.34
N ASP A 524 6.22 33.31 -13.38
CA ASP A 524 5.94 31.89 -13.63
C ASP A 524 6.43 30.98 -12.50
N GLN A 525 7.63 31.26 -11.97
CA GLN A 525 8.18 30.51 -10.83
C GLN A 525 7.36 30.74 -9.55
N LEU A 526 6.94 31.98 -9.29
CA LEU A 526 6.09 32.31 -8.15
C LEU A 526 4.76 31.58 -8.26
N LYS A 527 4.07 31.70 -9.40
CA LYS A 527 2.80 31.01 -9.67
C LYS A 527 2.90 29.51 -9.42
N LYS A 528 3.99 28.87 -9.87
CA LYS A 528 4.24 27.45 -9.62
C LYS A 528 4.40 27.10 -8.14
N LEU A 529 5.04 27.96 -7.34
CA LEU A 529 5.20 27.74 -5.90
C LEU A 529 3.86 27.92 -5.17
N GLU A 530 3.08 28.93 -5.54
CA GLU A 530 1.74 29.17 -4.98
C GLU A 530 0.80 27.99 -5.27
N LEU A 531 0.80 27.47 -6.50
CA LEU A 531 0.04 26.25 -6.84
C LEU A 531 0.50 25.03 -6.03
N GLN A 532 1.80 24.91 -5.74
CA GLN A 532 2.33 23.83 -4.89
C GLN A 532 1.93 24.00 -3.42
N GLU A 533 1.82 25.23 -2.93
CA GLU A 533 1.34 25.52 -1.58
C GLU A 533 -0.12 25.11 -1.45
N THR A 534 -0.96 25.56 -2.39
CA THR A 534 -2.38 25.19 -2.46
C THR A 534 -2.54 23.67 -2.53
N ASP A 535 -1.84 22.98 -3.43
CA ASP A 535 -1.94 21.53 -3.57
C ASP A 535 -1.55 20.78 -2.28
N ARG A 536 -0.54 21.28 -1.55
CA ARG A 536 -0.09 20.65 -0.30
C ARG A 536 -1.05 20.86 0.85
N ASP A 537 -1.56 22.08 1.01
CA ASP A 537 -2.47 22.41 2.09
C ASP A 537 -3.82 21.70 1.92
N GLU A 538 -4.40 21.79 0.71
CA GLU A 538 -5.68 21.17 0.42
C GLU A 538 -5.64 19.61 0.52
N ASN A 539 -4.47 18.98 0.40
CA ASN A 539 -4.29 17.53 0.50
C ASN A 539 -3.69 17.05 1.84
N LYS A 540 -3.52 17.92 2.86
CA LYS A 540 -2.80 17.56 4.09
C LYS A 540 -3.42 16.37 4.85
N THR A 541 -4.75 16.24 4.84
CA THR A 541 -5.51 15.16 5.47
C THR A 541 -6.00 14.07 4.49
N ILE A 542 -5.69 14.17 3.20
CA ILE A 542 -6.24 13.28 2.16
C ILE A 542 -5.16 12.39 1.53
N ALA A 543 -5.49 11.10 1.35
CA ALA A 543 -4.59 10.09 0.81
C ALA A 543 -4.89 9.75 -0.67
N LEU A 544 -4.41 10.59 -1.59
CA LEU A 544 -4.63 10.47 -3.04
C LEU A 544 -4.05 9.21 -3.72
N GLY A 545 -3.09 8.54 -3.08
CA GLY A 545 -2.41 7.37 -3.67
C GLY A 545 -3.29 6.13 -3.75
N THR A 546 -4.18 5.95 -2.77
CA THR A 546 -5.01 4.74 -2.64
C THR A 546 -6.07 4.67 -3.74
N SER A 547 -6.77 5.77 -4.01
CA SER A 547 -7.72 5.93 -5.12
C SER A 547 -7.02 5.69 -6.45
N LYS A 548 -5.95 6.45 -6.72
CA LYS A 548 -5.18 6.45 -7.96
C LYS A 548 -4.63 5.07 -8.36
N LEU A 549 -4.24 4.24 -7.40
CA LEU A 549 -3.65 2.94 -7.69
C LEU A 549 -4.68 1.82 -7.89
N ASN A 550 -5.85 1.92 -7.28
CA ASN A 550 -6.73 0.75 -7.10
C ASN A 550 -8.17 0.94 -7.54
N TYR A 551 -8.66 2.18 -7.62
CA TYR A 551 -10.08 2.48 -7.85
C TYR A 551 -10.35 3.29 -9.11
N LEU A 552 -9.33 3.96 -9.65
CA LEU A 552 -9.43 4.79 -10.86
C LEU A 552 -8.96 4.00 -12.08
N ASP A 553 -9.81 3.90 -13.09
CA ASP A 553 -9.39 3.36 -14.38
C ASP A 553 -8.24 4.20 -14.95
N PRO A 554 -7.03 3.65 -15.08
CA PRO A 554 -5.87 4.41 -15.54
C PRO A 554 -6.03 4.97 -16.95
N ARG A 555 -6.93 4.40 -17.77
CA ARG A 555 -7.21 4.89 -19.13
C ARG A 555 -7.82 6.28 -19.12
N ILE A 556 -8.59 6.64 -18.09
CA ILE A 556 -9.11 8.00 -17.90
C ILE A 556 -7.95 9.00 -17.80
N SER A 557 -6.98 8.70 -16.93
CA SER A 557 -5.80 9.54 -16.74
C SER A 557 -4.93 9.61 -17.99
N VAL A 558 -4.77 8.50 -18.71
CA VAL A 558 -4.02 8.45 -19.98
C VAL A 558 -4.68 9.32 -21.04
N ALA A 559 -5.99 9.18 -21.24
CA ALA A 559 -6.75 9.96 -22.20
C ALA A 559 -6.68 11.46 -21.89
N TRP A 560 -6.87 11.81 -20.61
CA TRP A 560 -6.74 13.19 -20.14
C TRP A 560 -5.33 13.76 -20.40
N CYS A 561 -4.27 12.98 -20.16
CA CYS A 561 -2.91 13.40 -20.44
C CYS A 561 -2.67 13.65 -21.93
N LYS A 562 -3.15 12.76 -22.80
CA LYS A 562 -3.04 12.91 -24.26
C LYS A 562 -3.81 14.14 -24.74
N LYS A 563 -5.07 14.29 -24.34
CA LYS A 563 -5.95 15.40 -24.72
C LYS A 563 -5.43 16.78 -24.31
N ASN A 564 -4.72 16.88 -23.19
CA ASN A 564 -4.30 18.16 -22.62
C ASN A 564 -2.80 18.46 -22.75
N ASP A 565 -2.06 17.63 -23.51
CA ASP A 565 -0.60 17.66 -23.66
C ASP A 565 0.15 17.68 -22.32
N VAL A 566 -0.29 16.83 -21.37
CA VAL A 566 0.35 16.68 -20.07
C VAL A 566 1.22 15.43 -20.08
N PRO A 567 2.54 15.53 -19.82
CA PRO A 567 3.40 14.36 -19.80
C PRO A 567 2.97 13.36 -18.73
N ILE A 568 2.76 12.10 -19.13
CA ILE A 568 2.20 11.05 -18.28
C ILE A 568 3.06 10.81 -17.02
N GLU A 569 4.36 11.09 -17.06
CA GLU A 569 5.27 10.99 -15.92
C GLU A 569 5.01 12.00 -14.81
N LYS A 570 4.26 13.08 -15.09
CA LYS A 570 3.79 14.05 -14.09
C LYS A 570 2.64 13.48 -13.27
N ILE A 571 1.83 12.60 -13.88
CA ILE A 571 0.75 11.89 -13.20
C ILE A 571 1.28 10.60 -12.60
N PHE A 572 1.85 9.70 -13.39
CA PHE A 572 2.31 8.39 -12.93
C PHE A 572 3.82 8.35 -12.75
N ASN A 573 4.30 7.94 -11.58
CA ASN A 573 5.71 7.66 -11.35
C ASN A 573 6.17 6.41 -12.12
N LYS A 574 7.49 6.11 -12.13
CA LYS A 574 8.06 4.98 -12.90
C LYS A 574 7.33 3.66 -12.63
N THR A 575 7.13 3.30 -11.36
CA THR A 575 6.46 2.05 -10.97
C THR A 575 5.00 2.01 -11.41
N GLN A 576 4.29 3.14 -11.31
CA GLN A 576 2.90 3.26 -11.76
C GLN A 576 2.77 3.12 -13.28
N ARG A 577 3.68 3.73 -14.04
CA ARG A 577 3.71 3.56 -15.51
C ARG A 577 3.99 2.11 -15.92
N THR A 578 4.84 1.41 -15.18
CA THR A 578 5.08 -0.03 -15.42
C THR A 578 3.86 -0.88 -15.09
N LYS A 579 3.10 -0.55 -14.02
CA LYS A 579 1.82 -1.22 -13.70
C LYS A 579 0.76 -0.97 -14.78
N PHE A 580 0.60 0.28 -15.20
CA PHE A 580 -0.49 0.72 -16.08
C PHE A 580 -0.09 0.80 -17.55
N LEU A 581 0.98 0.11 -17.93
CA LEU A 581 1.49 0.14 -19.29
C LEU A 581 0.42 -0.25 -20.33
N TRP A 582 -0.38 -1.28 -20.01
CA TRP A 582 -1.51 -1.71 -20.83
C TRP A 582 -2.46 -0.55 -21.15
N ALA A 583 -2.76 0.30 -20.16
CA ALA A 583 -3.64 1.45 -20.35
C ALA A 583 -3.01 2.55 -21.20
N VAL A 584 -1.69 2.76 -21.10
CA VAL A 584 -0.95 3.73 -21.92
C VAL A 584 -1.01 3.37 -23.41
N HIS A 585 -0.94 2.07 -23.72
CA HIS A 585 -0.99 1.56 -25.09
C HIS A 585 -2.43 1.48 -25.63
N MET A 586 -3.40 1.08 -24.81
CA MET A 586 -4.77 0.81 -25.25
C MET A 586 -5.68 2.04 -25.35
N ALA A 587 -5.44 3.10 -24.57
CA ALA A 587 -6.32 4.26 -24.55
C ALA A 587 -5.78 5.40 -25.41
N ASP A 588 -6.63 5.97 -26.26
CA ASP A 588 -6.39 7.24 -26.95
C ASP A 588 -6.92 8.43 -26.13
N GLU A 589 -6.85 9.63 -26.70
CA GLU A 589 -7.36 10.87 -26.10
C GLU A 589 -8.90 10.97 -26.01
N ASN A 590 -9.60 10.11 -26.73
CA ASN A 590 -11.06 10.08 -26.82
C ASN A 590 -11.70 9.03 -25.89
N TYR A 591 -10.89 8.24 -25.20
CA TYR A 591 -11.39 7.22 -24.28
C TYR A 591 -12.34 7.83 -23.23
N ARG A 592 -13.50 7.19 -23.08
CA ARG A 592 -14.48 7.46 -22.03
C ARG A 592 -14.75 6.16 -21.26
N PHE A 593 -14.67 6.27 -19.93
CA PHE A 593 -15.09 5.22 -19.01
C PHE A 593 -16.61 5.09 -19.03
#